data_AF-A0A690LQA7-F1
#
_entry.id   AF-A0A690LQA7-F1
#
_cell.length_a   1.000
_cell.length_b   1.000
_cell.length_c   1.000
_cell.angle_alpha   90.00
_cell.angle_beta   90.00
_cell.angle_gamma   90.00
#
_symmetry.space_group_name_H-M   'P 1'
#
loop_
_entity.id
_entity.type
_entity.pdbx_description
1 polymer ?
#
loop_
_entity_poly.entity_id
_entity_poly.type
_entity_poly.pdbx_seq_one_letter_code
_entity_poly.pdbx_strand_id
1 'polypeptide(L)'
;FLDKFLNQNEQKLIKSSSTLAGFWAAKEAASKALGVGISKECGFLDIEISKDSKNAPHLKLASHVLEKFKINSTSLSISHDNGFAIAVVALD
;
A
#
# COMPACT_ATOMS: atom_id res chain seq x y z
N PHE A 1 15.94 4.37 5.84
CA PHE A 1 14.77 3.67 6.43
C PHE A 1 13.63 3.65 5.43
N LEU A 2 13.18 4.83 4.95
CA LEU A 2 12.07 4.97 4.01
C LEU A 2 12.24 4.17 2.72
N ASP A 3 13.43 4.17 2.11
CA ASP A 3 13.68 3.48 0.83
C ASP A 3 13.50 1.97 0.87
N LYS A 4 13.41 1.37 2.06
CA LYS A 4 13.11 -0.05 2.21
C LYS A 4 11.66 -0.39 1.89
N PHE A 5 10.76 0.60 1.97
CA PHE A 5 9.33 0.37 1.78
C PHE A 5 8.59 1.42 0.96
N LEU A 6 9.16 2.60 0.73
CA LEU A 6 8.57 3.64 -0.12
C LEU A 6 9.48 3.96 -1.29
N ASN A 7 8.91 3.99 -2.49
CA ASN A 7 9.59 4.53 -3.66
C ASN A 7 9.63 6.08 -3.61
N GLN A 8 10.38 6.70 -4.52
CA GLN A 8 10.53 8.16 -4.53
C GLN A 8 9.21 8.93 -4.78
N ASN A 9 8.26 8.36 -5.52
CA ASN A 9 6.96 8.98 -5.76
C ASN A 9 6.13 8.96 -4.47
N GLU A 10 6.13 7.85 -3.75
CA GLU A 10 5.42 7.71 -2.48
C GLU A 10 6.01 8.60 -1.40
N GLN A 11 7.35 8.71 -1.33
CA GLN A 11 8.02 9.60 -0.36
C GLN A 11 7.60 11.07 -0.54
N LYS A 12 7.34 11.53 -1.79
CA LYS A 12 6.82 12.88 -2.06
C LYS A 12 5.39 13.09 -1.55
N LEU A 13 4.62 12.03 -1.34
CA LEU A 13 3.25 12.09 -0.81
C LEU A 13 3.21 12.15 0.73
N ILE A 14 4.32 11.86 1.41
CA ILE A 14 4.37 11.86 2.87
C ILE A 14 4.44 13.29 3.40
N LYS A 15 3.34 13.74 4.00
CA LYS A 15 3.23 15.08 4.61
C LYS A 15 3.35 15.07 6.14
N SER A 16 3.18 13.90 6.76
CA SER A 16 3.22 13.72 8.22
C SER A 16 3.55 12.28 8.59
N SER A 17 3.88 12.05 9.87
CA SER A 17 4.04 10.71 10.43
C SER A 17 2.75 9.87 10.30
N SER A 18 1.57 10.48 10.39
CA SER A 18 0.30 9.78 10.17
C SER A 18 0.13 9.28 8.73
N THR A 19 0.54 10.08 7.74
CA THR A 19 0.52 9.64 6.34
C THR A 19 1.53 8.51 6.12
N LEU A 20 2.71 8.61 6.73
CA LEU A 20 3.74 7.58 6.69
C LEU A 20 3.23 6.25 7.27
N ALA A 21 2.63 6.31 8.46
CA ALA A 21 2.04 5.16 9.13
C ALA A 21 0.87 4.56 8.32
N GLY A 22 0.05 5.41 7.68
CA GLY A 22 -1.01 4.97 6.79
C GLY A 22 -0.49 4.21 5.56
N PHE A 23 0.60 4.66 4.95
CA PHE A 23 1.22 3.97 3.82
C PHE A 23 1.81 2.63 4.24
N TRP A 24 2.48 2.57 5.40
CA TRP A 24 2.96 1.32 5.97
C TRP A 24 1.80 0.34 6.20
N ALA A 25 0.73 0.79 6.86
CA ALA A 25 -0.46 -0.02 7.13
C ALA A 25 -1.12 -0.53 5.84
N ALA A 26 -1.19 0.30 4.80
CA ALA A 26 -1.76 -0.06 3.51
C ALA A 26 -0.94 -1.15 2.79
N LYS A 27 0.39 -1.05 2.79
CA LYS A 27 1.24 -2.08 2.17
C LYS A 27 1.18 -3.41 2.94
N GLU A 28 1.19 -3.35 4.27
CA GLU A 28 0.95 -4.52 5.12
C GLU A 28 -0.42 -5.16 4.83
N ALA A 29 -1.48 -4.36 4.78
CA ALA A 29 -2.84 -4.84 4.50
C ALA A 29 -2.94 -5.51 3.11
N ALA A 30 -2.32 -4.93 2.08
CA ALA A 30 -2.29 -5.51 0.74
C ALA A 30 -1.61 -6.87 0.71
N SER A 31 -0.42 -6.98 1.32
CA SER A 31 0.33 -8.23 1.38
C SER A 31 -0.43 -9.33 2.14
N LYS A 32 -1.23 -8.96 3.15
CA LYS A 32 -2.07 -9.89 3.90
C LYS A 32 -3.34 -10.27 3.15
N ALA A 33 -3.93 -9.35 2.39
CA ALA A 33 -5.05 -9.66 1.51
C ALA A 33 -4.65 -10.68 0.43
N LEU A 34 -3.39 -10.64 -0.03
CA LEU A 34 -2.80 -11.67 -0.91
C LEU A 34 -2.54 -13.02 -0.21
N GLY A 35 -2.66 -13.10 1.13
CA GLY A 35 -2.45 -14.31 1.92
C GLY A 35 -0.99 -14.64 2.25
N VAL A 36 -0.03 -13.77 1.88
CA VAL A 36 1.42 -14.05 2.02
C VAL A 36 2.14 -13.16 3.02
N GLY A 37 1.57 -12.01 3.38
CA GLY A 37 2.28 -10.98 4.12
C GLY A 37 3.49 -10.42 3.35
N ILE A 38 4.21 -9.46 3.95
CA ILE A 38 5.44 -8.94 3.34
C ILE A 38 6.48 -10.06 3.30
N SER A 39 6.81 -10.51 2.10
CA SER A 39 7.62 -11.70 1.87
C SER A 39 8.37 -11.64 0.54
N LYS A 40 9.01 -12.74 0.14
CA LYS A 40 9.63 -12.86 -1.18
C LYS A 40 8.62 -12.88 -2.34
N GLU A 41 7.35 -13.15 -2.04
CA GLU A 41 6.29 -13.24 -3.05
C GLU A 41 5.61 -11.89 -3.31
N CYS A 42 5.66 -10.98 -2.33
CA CYS A 42 5.20 -9.61 -2.43
C CYS A 42 5.96 -8.78 -1.38
N GLY A 43 6.92 -7.99 -1.83
CA GLY A 43 7.66 -7.04 -1.02
C GLY A 43 6.98 -5.66 -0.96
N PHE A 44 7.48 -4.78 -0.11
CA PHE A 44 6.94 -3.42 0.01
C PHE A 44 6.98 -2.63 -1.30
N LEU A 45 8.03 -2.80 -2.11
CA LEU A 45 8.18 -2.05 -3.36
C LEU A 45 7.37 -2.66 -4.51
N ASP A 46 6.75 -3.82 -4.31
CA ASP A 46 5.81 -4.42 -5.25
C ASP A 46 4.40 -3.86 -5.09
N ILE A 47 4.18 -3.05 -4.05
CA ILE A 47 2.94 -2.36 -3.75
C ILE A 47 3.21 -0.87 -3.83
N GLU A 48 2.58 -0.17 -4.75
CA GLU A 48 2.70 1.28 -4.90
C GLU A 48 1.38 1.97 -4.54
N ILE A 49 1.47 3.02 -3.73
CA ILE A 49 0.34 3.86 -3.34
C ILE A 49 0.43 5.19 -4.08
N SER A 50 -0.64 5.54 -4.78
CA SER A 50 -0.81 6.86 -5.40
C SER A 50 -2.05 7.56 -4.85
N LYS A 51 -2.22 8.85 -5.16
CA LYS A 51 -3.41 9.61 -4.80
C LYS A 51 -3.97 10.33 -6.01
N ASP A 52 -5.29 10.35 -6.14
CA ASP A 52 -5.95 11.11 -7.20
C ASP A 52 -6.10 12.61 -6.86
N SER A 53 -6.75 13.36 -7.74
CA SER A 53 -7.00 14.80 -7.57
C SER A 53 -7.90 15.14 -6.37
N LYS A 54 -8.67 14.16 -5.86
CA LYS A 54 -9.48 14.28 -4.64
C LYS A 54 -8.74 13.74 -3.41
N ASN A 55 -7.45 13.39 -3.55
CA ASN A 55 -6.59 12.85 -2.50
C ASN A 55 -6.99 11.45 -2.02
N ALA A 56 -7.85 10.75 -2.76
CA ALA A 56 -8.21 9.36 -2.46
C ALA A 56 -7.04 8.43 -2.82
N PRO A 57 -6.69 7.46 -1.95
CA PRO A 57 -5.57 6.57 -2.19
C PRO A 57 -5.93 5.45 -3.18
N HIS A 58 -4.99 5.13 -4.06
CA HIS A 58 -5.09 4.05 -5.03
C HIS A 58 -3.91 3.11 -4.86
N LEU A 59 -4.14 1.81 -5.04
CA LEU A 59 -3.14 0.76 -4.90
C LEU A 59 -2.81 0.19 -6.28
N LYS A 60 -1.51 -0.02 -6.53
CA LYS A 60 -1.02 -0.70 -7.71
C LYS A 60 -0.06 -1.80 -7.28
N LEU A 61 -0.27 -3.00 -7.80
CA LEU A 61 0.64 -4.13 -7.60
C LEU A 61 1.57 -4.28 -8.81
N ALA A 62 2.79 -4.76 -8.57
CA ALA A 62 3.71 -5.12 -9.63
C ALA A 62 3.14 -6.26 -10.50
N SER A 63 3.50 -6.28 -11.79
CA SER A 63 2.91 -7.22 -12.76
C SER A 63 3.04 -8.69 -12.33
N HIS A 64 4.19 -9.08 -11.78
CA HIS A 64 4.40 -10.45 -11.33
C HIS A 64 3.48 -10.84 -10.16
N VAL A 65 3.09 -9.89 -9.30
CA VAL A 65 2.13 -10.12 -8.20
C VAL A 65 0.72 -10.25 -8.79
N LEU A 66 0.33 -9.35 -9.70
CA LEU A 66 -0.97 -9.42 -10.38
C LEU A 66 -1.16 -10.77 -11.08
N GLU A 67 -0.17 -11.21 -11.85
CA GLU A 67 -0.20 -12.46 -12.61
C GLU A 67 -0.23 -13.69 -11.69
N LYS A 68 0.61 -13.71 -10.65
CA LYS A 68 0.71 -14.85 -9.73
C LYS A 68 -0.56 -15.07 -8.93
N PHE A 69 -1.13 -14.00 -8.40
CA PHE A 69 -2.30 -14.06 -7.53
C PHE A 69 -3.62 -13.87 -8.29
N LYS A 70 -3.57 -13.67 -9.61
CA LYS A 70 -4.72 -13.50 -10.51
C LYS A 70 -5.64 -12.35 -10.09
N ILE A 71 -5.03 -11.21 -9.76
CA ILE A 71 -5.74 -10.02 -9.30
C ILE A 71 -6.20 -9.21 -10.50
N ASN A 72 -7.50 -8.96 -10.58
CA ASN A 72 -8.19 -8.15 -11.58
C ASN A 72 -8.35 -6.70 -11.12
N SER A 73 -8.64 -6.49 -9.84
CA SER A 73 -8.86 -5.15 -9.29
C SER A 73 -8.43 -5.03 -7.83
N THR A 74 -8.17 -3.80 -7.41
CA THR A 74 -7.78 -3.49 -6.03
C THR A 74 -8.54 -2.28 -5.53
N SER A 75 -8.94 -2.31 -4.26
CA SER A 75 -9.53 -1.18 -3.55
C SER A 75 -8.77 -0.94 -2.26
N LEU A 76 -8.52 0.33 -1.93
CA LEU A 76 -7.75 0.75 -0.76
C LEU A 76 -8.50 1.85 -0.01
N SER A 77 -8.59 1.71 1.31
CA SER A 77 -9.01 2.76 2.22
C SER A 77 -8.00 2.91 3.36
N ILE A 78 -7.67 4.14 3.72
CA ILE A 78 -6.73 4.47 4.79
C ILE A 78 -7.40 5.46 5.73
N SER A 79 -7.32 5.21 7.03
CA SER A 79 -7.73 6.14 8.07
C SER A 79 -6.65 6.24 9.14
N HIS A 80 -6.52 7.40 9.77
CA HIS A 80 -5.59 7.60 10.87
C HIS A 80 -6.17 8.59 11.86
N ASP A 81 -6.00 8.32 13.15
CA ASP A 81 -6.41 9.22 14.23
C ASP A 81 -5.59 8.96 15.50
N ASN A 82 -5.34 10.01 16.26
CA ASN A 82 -4.71 9.99 17.59
C ASN A 82 -3.55 8.99 17.78
N GLY A 83 -2.60 8.97 16.84
CA GLY A 83 -1.41 8.09 16.90
C GLY A 83 -1.59 6.70 16.29
N PHE A 84 -2.77 6.37 15.76
CA PHE A 84 -3.05 5.12 15.06
C PHE A 84 -3.27 5.35 13.57
N ALA A 85 -2.89 4.37 12.76
CA ALA A 85 -3.23 4.31 11.35
C ALA A 85 -3.73 2.90 11.01
N ILE A 86 -4.80 2.84 10.22
CA ILE A 86 -5.41 1.61 9.74
C ILE A 86 -5.58 1.69 8.23
N ALA A 87 -5.53 0.53 7.59
CA ALA A 87 -5.83 0.40 6.17
C ALA A 87 -6.59 -0.89 5.92
N VAL A 88 -7.48 -0.84 4.92
CA VAL A 88 -8.23 -1.99 4.43
C VAL A 88 -7.96 -2.10 2.94
N VAL A 89 -7.65 -3.32 2.49
CA VAL A 89 -7.44 -3.66 1.09
C VAL A 89 -8.39 -4.78 0.72
N ALA A 90 -9.12 -4.59 -0.38
CA ALA A 90 -9.91 -5.62 -1.04
C ALA A 90 -9.32 -5.90 -2.42
N LEU A 91 -9.26 -7.19 -2.77
CA LEU A 91 -8.69 -7.70 -4.01
C LEU A 91 -9.74 -8.59 -4.68
N ASP A 92 -9.96 -8.36 -5.98
CA ASP A 92 -10.81 -9.18 -6.85
C ASP A 92 -10.00 -9.73 -8.01
#